data_AF-A0A1G6TEJ6-F1
#
_entry.id   AF-A0A1G6TEJ6-F1
#
_cell.length_a   1.000
_cell.length_b   1.000
_cell.length_c   1.000
_cell.angle_alpha   90.00
_cell.angle_beta   90.00
_cell.angle_gamma   90.00
#
_symmetry.space_group_name_H-M   'P 1'
#
loop_
_entity.id
_entity.type
_entity.pdbx_description
1 polymer ?
#
loop_
_entity_poly.entity_id
_entity_poly.type
_entity_poly.pdbx_seq_one_letter_code
_entity_poly.pdbx_strand_id
1 'polypeptide(L)'
;MKTKIILLPLLITIFAACQKKDINALKNEVNDLKTQLASLQNTVNMTNADIKSLKDIAVALQKNISVKSYTATATGYLLTMSDGSTIELKNGQNGTNGVNGSNGKDGANAPTIGIKQDTDGQYYWTLAGDWLLQNGQRVRTTGKDGVNGTNGANGNTPMLKIDSATNYWLISYNNGVSWALLTDTGGKPVPATGPQGIPGQNGATGQPGQPGIPGFTITENGTAIVITYMGAIYTLPKDGGGINTYKMTFATQIRLGSDISIVVDAALNDRADVWIDLNNNKKQEDGEHIGIFGSAVSYTLSTSQTVTIYGKITRLDCSHSQITELDVSQNTGLVELNCNSNILTALDVSKNTALAKLSCNVNNLKVLDVSKNTALVELSCYANQLTALDVSSNTALLELNCIVNQLTMLDVSKNTALVGLNCYYNQIKDAQMTALINSLPVRTSAAVAYILREASNEGNTMPSDTELSAAKAKQWKLYQATASGDEALLNP
;
A
#
# COMPACT_ATOMS: atom_id res chain seq x y z
N MET A 1 5.66 -85.90 -29.20
CA MET A 1 6.75 -85.01 -29.69
C MET A 1 6.11 -83.76 -30.28
N LYS A 2 6.65 -82.57 -29.98
CA LYS A 2 6.16 -81.21 -30.32
C LYS A 2 5.21 -80.52 -29.33
N THR A 3 5.67 -80.41 -28.09
CA THR A 3 5.47 -79.19 -27.29
C THR A 3 6.28 -78.07 -27.95
N LYS A 4 5.66 -77.01 -28.50
CA LYS A 4 6.26 -75.66 -28.65
C LYS A 4 5.35 -74.68 -29.42
N ILE A 5 5.15 -73.51 -28.79
CA ILE A 5 4.87 -72.18 -29.38
C ILE A 5 3.41 -71.86 -29.75
N ILE A 6 2.49 -71.77 -28.77
CA ILE A 6 1.31 -70.87 -28.88
C ILE A 6 1.03 -70.17 -27.53
N LEU A 7 2.06 -69.88 -26.74
CA LEU A 7 1.92 -68.99 -25.56
C LEU A 7 2.59 -67.62 -25.76
N LEU A 8 3.31 -67.42 -26.86
CA LEU A 8 4.04 -66.18 -27.11
C LEU A 8 3.19 -65.05 -27.75
N PRO A 9 2.33 -65.28 -28.78
CA PRO A 9 1.61 -64.17 -29.42
C PRO A 9 0.36 -63.69 -28.65
N LEU A 10 -0.25 -64.55 -27.83
CA LEU A 10 -1.40 -64.17 -26.98
C LEU A 10 -0.95 -63.37 -25.74
N LEU A 11 0.22 -63.68 -25.19
CA LEU A 11 0.82 -62.89 -24.10
C LEU A 11 1.33 -61.53 -24.62
N ILE A 12 1.88 -61.47 -25.84
CA ILE A 12 2.32 -60.21 -26.48
C ILE A 12 1.14 -59.29 -26.81
N THR A 13 -0.03 -59.81 -27.19
CA THR A 13 -1.21 -59.00 -27.53
C THR A 13 -1.98 -58.50 -26.31
N ILE A 14 -2.03 -59.28 -25.22
CA ILE A 14 -2.59 -58.84 -23.93
C ILE A 14 -1.65 -57.84 -23.25
N PHE A 15 -0.33 -58.04 -23.29
CA PHE A 15 0.64 -57.04 -22.82
C PHE A 15 0.59 -55.76 -23.66
N ALA A 16 0.49 -55.85 -24.99
CA ALA A 16 0.42 -54.67 -25.85
C ALA A 16 -0.88 -53.87 -25.66
N ALA A 17 -2.01 -54.52 -25.36
CA ALA A 17 -3.28 -53.85 -25.09
C ALA A 17 -3.30 -53.17 -23.71
N CYS A 18 -2.74 -53.81 -22.67
CA CYS A 18 -2.54 -53.19 -21.35
C CYS A 18 -1.56 -52.01 -21.45
N GLN A 19 -0.39 -52.23 -22.06
CA GLN A 19 0.59 -51.17 -22.29
C GLN A 19 0.02 -50.01 -23.11
N LYS A 20 -0.84 -50.24 -24.11
CA LYS A 20 -1.43 -49.16 -24.93
C LYS A 20 -2.49 -48.34 -24.16
N LYS A 21 -3.23 -48.95 -23.25
CA LYS A 21 -4.18 -48.25 -22.36
C LYS A 21 -3.42 -47.39 -21.35
N ASP A 22 -2.37 -47.94 -20.75
CA ASP A 22 -1.50 -47.24 -19.80
C ASP A 22 -0.70 -46.12 -20.49
N ILE A 23 -0.19 -46.35 -21.70
CA ILE A 23 0.49 -45.34 -22.54
C ILE A 23 -0.46 -44.19 -22.91
N ASN A 24 -1.74 -44.46 -23.18
CA ASN A 24 -2.70 -43.41 -23.51
C ASN A 24 -3.10 -42.59 -22.27
N ALA A 25 -3.23 -43.22 -21.10
CA ALA A 25 -3.43 -42.52 -19.83
C ALA A 25 -2.23 -41.62 -19.49
N LEU A 26 -1.01 -42.16 -19.60
CA LEU A 26 0.24 -41.40 -19.45
C LEU A 26 0.34 -40.23 -20.44
N LYS A 27 -0.06 -40.41 -21.70
CA LYS A 27 -0.09 -39.31 -22.69
C LYS A 27 -1.07 -38.21 -22.31
N ASN A 28 -2.23 -38.55 -21.75
CA ASN A 28 -3.21 -37.56 -21.30
C ASN A 28 -2.71 -36.78 -20.09
N GLU A 29 -2.11 -37.45 -19.09
CA GLU A 29 -1.48 -36.80 -17.95
C GLU A 29 -0.32 -35.88 -18.39
N VAL A 30 0.51 -36.32 -19.33
CA VAL A 30 1.59 -35.50 -19.90
C VAL A 30 1.04 -34.27 -20.63
N ASN A 31 -0.08 -34.39 -21.35
CA ASN A 31 -0.71 -33.26 -22.03
C ASN A 31 -1.37 -32.28 -21.04
N ASP A 32 -1.96 -32.78 -19.95
CA ASP A 32 -2.49 -31.94 -18.87
C ASP A 32 -1.37 -31.19 -18.16
N LEU A 33 -0.30 -31.88 -17.78
CA LEU A 33 0.91 -31.27 -17.20
C LEU A 33 1.52 -30.21 -18.14
N LYS A 34 1.51 -30.44 -19.45
CA LYS A 34 1.98 -29.44 -20.44
C LYS A 34 1.08 -28.20 -20.46
N THR A 35 -0.23 -28.38 -20.33
CA THR A 35 -1.20 -27.27 -20.24
C THR A 35 -1.02 -26.47 -18.95
N GLN A 36 -0.87 -27.15 -17.82
CA GLN A 36 -0.59 -26.53 -16.52
C GLN A 36 0.73 -25.77 -16.53
N LEU A 37 1.78 -26.35 -17.13
CA LEU A 37 3.09 -25.70 -17.27
C LEU A 37 3.00 -24.43 -18.12
N ALA A 38 2.23 -24.44 -19.22
CA ALA A 38 2.01 -23.25 -20.03
C ALA A 38 1.25 -22.16 -19.26
N SER A 39 0.24 -22.54 -18.47
CA SER A 39 -0.48 -21.61 -17.60
C SER A 39 0.46 -21.02 -16.54
N LEU A 40 1.28 -21.84 -15.90
CA LEU A 40 2.25 -21.40 -14.89
C LEU A 40 3.29 -20.46 -15.49
N GLN A 41 3.82 -20.77 -16.68
CA GLN A 41 4.75 -19.90 -17.40
C GLN A 41 4.13 -18.53 -17.70
N ASN A 42 2.86 -18.49 -18.10
CA ASN A 42 2.14 -17.23 -18.33
C ASN A 42 1.96 -16.44 -17.03
N THR A 43 1.58 -17.09 -15.93
CA THR A 43 1.49 -16.47 -14.60
C THR A 43 2.84 -15.89 -14.17
N VAL A 44 3.93 -16.65 -14.28
CA VAL A 44 5.28 -16.19 -13.94
C VAL A 44 5.70 -14.98 -14.79
N ASN A 45 5.41 -15.01 -16.08
CA ASN A 45 5.70 -13.88 -16.98
C ASN A 45 4.92 -12.62 -16.60
N MET A 46 3.64 -12.75 -16.23
CA MET A 46 2.83 -11.63 -15.75
C MET A 46 3.36 -11.09 -14.42
N THR A 47 3.62 -11.96 -13.44
CA THR A 47 4.16 -11.55 -12.14
C THR A 47 5.52 -10.88 -12.27
N ASN A 48 6.39 -11.35 -13.16
CA ASN A 48 7.68 -10.69 -13.43
C ASN A 48 7.50 -9.30 -14.05
N ALA A 49 6.50 -9.11 -14.90
CA ALA A 49 6.16 -7.80 -15.45
C ALA A 49 5.63 -6.86 -14.36
N ASP A 50 4.77 -7.33 -13.46
CA ASP A 50 4.25 -6.56 -12.33
C ASP A 50 5.38 -6.16 -11.37
N ILE A 51 6.26 -7.11 -11.02
CA ILE A 51 7.46 -6.85 -10.18
C ILE A 51 8.35 -5.79 -10.85
N LYS A 52 8.52 -5.83 -12.17
CA LYS A 52 9.29 -4.83 -12.90
C LYS A 52 8.65 -3.45 -12.77
N SER A 53 7.35 -3.31 -13.04
CA SER A 53 6.65 -2.01 -12.92
C SER A 53 6.68 -1.47 -11.49
N LEU A 54 6.52 -2.33 -10.48
CA LEU A 54 6.66 -1.95 -9.07
C LEU A 54 8.08 -1.50 -8.72
N LYS A 55 9.10 -2.19 -9.25
CA LYS A 55 10.51 -1.79 -9.09
C LYS A 55 10.78 -0.45 -9.76
N ASP A 56 10.26 -0.22 -10.95
CA ASP A 56 10.43 1.04 -11.67
C ASP A 56 9.77 2.20 -10.91
N ILE A 57 8.59 1.99 -10.32
CA ILE A 57 7.95 2.96 -9.40
C ILE A 57 8.82 3.22 -8.17
N ALA A 58 9.30 2.17 -7.51
CA ALA A 58 10.13 2.31 -6.31
C ALA A 58 11.44 3.07 -6.60
N VAL A 59 12.07 2.80 -7.74
CA VAL A 59 13.29 3.50 -8.19
C VAL A 59 12.99 4.97 -8.52
N ALA A 60 11.86 5.26 -9.16
CA ALA A 60 11.45 6.63 -9.43
C ALA A 60 11.23 7.42 -8.13
N LEU A 61 10.51 6.84 -7.17
CA LEU A 61 10.27 7.47 -5.87
C LEU A 61 11.56 7.68 -5.06
N GLN A 62 12.51 6.75 -5.11
CA GLN A 62 13.84 6.91 -4.49
C GLN A 62 14.67 8.03 -5.10
N LYS A 63 14.33 8.47 -6.31
CA LYS A 63 14.96 9.60 -7.03
C LYS A 63 14.13 10.88 -6.95
N ASN A 64 13.13 10.93 -6.07
CA ASN A 64 12.19 12.05 -5.95
C ASN A 64 11.43 12.35 -7.26
N ILE A 65 11.22 11.34 -8.10
CA ILE A 65 10.41 11.42 -9.32
C ILE A 65 8.99 10.94 -8.99
N SER A 66 8.03 11.84 -9.10
CA SER A 66 6.62 11.69 -8.71
C SER A 66 5.72 11.49 -9.92
N VAL A 67 4.48 11.06 -9.70
CA VAL A 67 3.51 10.84 -10.78
C VAL A 67 2.81 12.15 -11.11
N LYS A 68 2.98 12.64 -12.33
CA LYS A 68 2.34 13.86 -12.84
C LYS A 68 0.90 13.63 -13.28
N SER A 69 0.66 12.57 -14.03
CA SER A 69 -0.67 12.22 -14.53
C SER A 69 -0.75 10.72 -14.85
N TYR A 70 -1.96 10.24 -15.14
CA TYR A 70 -2.15 8.91 -15.67
C TYR A 70 -3.16 8.94 -16.83
N THR A 71 -3.01 7.99 -17.75
CA THR A 71 -3.94 7.76 -18.84
C THR A 71 -4.36 6.30 -18.83
N ALA A 72 -5.67 6.03 -18.84
CA ALA A 72 -6.17 4.67 -18.99
C ALA A 72 -5.85 4.13 -20.40
N THR A 73 -5.41 2.89 -20.49
CA THR A 73 -5.13 2.18 -21.75
C THR A 73 -6.05 0.97 -21.89
N ALA A 74 -6.06 0.33 -23.07
CA ALA A 74 -6.87 -0.88 -23.30
C ALA A 74 -6.52 -2.05 -22.36
N THR A 75 -5.31 -2.04 -21.79
CA THR A 75 -4.77 -3.12 -20.97
C THR A 75 -4.31 -2.67 -19.58
N GLY A 76 -4.66 -1.46 -19.12
CA GLY A 76 -4.24 -0.94 -17.82
C GLY A 76 -4.12 0.59 -17.78
N TYR A 77 -2.99 1.10 -17.30
CA TYR A 77 -2.73 2.53 -17.11
C TYR A 77 -1.30 2.89 -17.53
N LEU A 78 -1.12 4.06 -18.12
CA LEU A 78 0.19 4.67 -18.34
C LEU A 78 0.35 5.84 -17.38
N LEU A 79 1.31 5.73 -16.46
CA LEU A 79 1.69 6.82 -15.57
C LEU A 79 2.68 7.72 -16.29
N THR A 80 2.44 9.03 -16.28
CA THR A 80 3.42 10.03 -16.70
C THR A 80 4.08 10.58 -15.45
N MET A 81 5.40 10.54 -15.39
CA MET A 81 6.20 10.97 -14.26
C MET A 81 6.58 12.46 -14.37
N SER A 82 7.07 13.04 -13.29
CA SER A 82 7.42 14.47 -13.21
C SER A 82 8.62 14.85 -14.08
N ASP A 83 9.54 13.91 -14.31
CA ASP A 83 10.68 14.03 -15.22
C ASP A 83 10.31 13.77 -16.71
N GLY A 84 9.04 13.52 -16.99
CA GLY A 84 8.53 13.18 -18.33
C GLY A 84 8.70 11.72 -18.73
N SER A 85 9.31 10.88 -17.90
CA SER A 85 9.33 9.43 -18.11
C SER A 85 7.94 8.83 -17.94
N THR A 86 7.75 7.59 -18.40
CA THR A 86 6.45 6.90 -18.29
C THR A 86 6.62 5.50 -17.72
N ILE A 87 5.64 5.07 -16.93
CA ILE A 87 5.58 3.73 -16.34
C ILE A 87 4.23 3.09 -16.70
N GLU A 88 4.28 1.91 -17.32
CA GLU A 88 3.09 1.16 -17.69
C GLU A 88 2.67 0.20 -16.56
N LEU A 89 1.42 0.32 -16.13
CA LEU A 89 0.74 -0.60 -15.23
C LEU A 89 -0.24 -1.44 -16.05
N LYS A 90 -0.08 -2.76 -16.06
CA LYS A 90 -0.97 -3.66 -16.80
C LYS A 90 -2.01 -4.28 -15.87
N ASN A 91 -3.23 -4.39 -16.35
CA ASN A 91 -4.27 -5.17 -15.70
C ASN A 91 -3.91 -6.66 -15.81
N GLY A 92 -4.16 -7.42 -14.75
CA GLY A 92 -4.13 -8.87 -14.81
C GLY A 92 -5.11 -9.38 -15.89
N GLN A 93 -4.68 -10.37 -16.68
CA GLN A 93 -5.59 -11.05 -17.61
C GLN A 93 -6.45 -12.05 -16.85
N ASN A 94 -7.73 -12.19 -17.24
CA ASN A 94 -8.54 -13.31 -16.78
C ASN A 94 -7.84 -14.62 -17.13
N GLY A 95 -7.74 -15.54 -16.17
CA GLY A 95 -7.36 -16.90 -16.49
C GLY A 95 -8.32 -17.47 -17.55
N THR A 96 -7.79 -18.19 -18.52
CA THR A 96 -8.61 -18.97 -19.44
C THR A 96 -9.40 -20.01 -18.64
N ASN A 97 -10.69 -20.20 -18.96
CA ASN A 97 -11.45 -21.33 -18.44
C ASN A 97 -10.67 -22.63 -18.66
N GLY A 98 -10.65 -23.51 -17.65
CA GLY A 98 -10.10 -24.85 -17.82
C GLY A 98 -10.79 -25.57 -18.99
N VAL A 99 -10.02 -26.39 -19.72
CA VAL A 99 -10.58 -27.21 -20.79
C VAL A 99 -11.54 -28.24 -20.17
N ASN A 100 -12.77 -28.32 -20.67
CA ASN A 100 -13.70 -29.38 -20.26
C ASN A 100 -13.03 -30.75 -20.43
N GLY A 101 -13.20 -31.65 -19.45
CA GLY A 101 -12.77 -33.04 -19.61
C GLY A 101 -13.39 -33.66 -20.87
N SER A 102 -12.67 -34.57 -21.52
CA SER A 102 -13.21 -35.28 -22.68
C SER A 102 -14.44 -36.11 -22.27
N ASN A 103 -15.52 -36.04 -23.05
CA ASN A 103 -16.69 -36.89 -22.85
C ASN A 103 -16.27 -38.37 -22.79
N GLY A 104 -16.89 -39.14 -21.89
CA GLY A 104 -16.73 -40.59 -21.86
C GLY A 104 -17.12 -41.21 -23.21
N LYS A 105 -16.44 -42.29 -23.59
CA LYS A 105 -16.70 -43.02 -24.83
C LYS A 105 -18.10 -43.65 -24.78
N ASP A 106 -18.93 -43.41 -25.80
CA ASP A 106 -20.27 -44.02 -25.89
C ASP A 106 -20.21 -45.55 -25.73
N GLY A 107 -21.16 -46.09 -24.97
CA GLY A 107 -21.25 -47.51 -24.68
C GLY A 107 -21.54 -48.33 -25.95
N ALA A 108 -20.56 -49.11 -26.38
CA ALA A 108 -20.76 -50.19 -27.34
C ALA A 108 -21.45 -51.36 -26.65
N ASN A 109 -22.64 -51.75 -27.11
CA ASN A 109 -23.13 -53.14 -27.23
C ASN A 109 -24.55 -53.13 -27.84
N ALA A 110 -24.69 -53.69 -29.04
CA ALA A 110 -26.01 -53.95 -29.63
C ALA A 110 -26.73 -55.05 -28.81
N PRO A 111 -28.07 -54.99 -28.66
CA PRO A 111 -28.82 -56.04 -27.98
C PRO A 111 -28.64 -57.38 -28.70
N THR A 112 -28.36 -58.44 -27.95
CA THR A 112 -28.15 -59.80 -28.48
C THR A 112 -29.50 -60.50 -28.69
N ILE A 113 -29.73 -60.98 -29.92
CA ILE A 113 -30.83 -61.89 -30.23
C ILE A 113 -30.34 -63.32 -29.98
N GLY A 114 -31.12 -64.09 -29.23
CA GLY A 114 -30.84 -65.47 -28.87
C GLY A 114 -32.01 -66.41 -29.11
N ILE A 115 -31.80 -67.70 -28.86
CA ILE A 115 -32.82 -68.76 -28.94
C ILE A 115 -32.87 -69.46 -27.59
N LYS A 116 -34.08 -69.65 -27.05
CA LYS A 116 -34.30 -70.36 -25.78
C LYS A 116 -35.45 -71.37 -25.93
N GLN A 117 -35.26 -72.58 -25.42
CA GLN A 117 -36.30 -73.61 -25.40
C GLN A 117 -37.21 -73.40 -24.18
N ASP A 118 -38.51 -73.52 -24.38
CA ASP A 118 -39.50 -73.41 -23.31
C ASP A 118 -39.91 -74.80 -22.79
N THR A 119 -40.67 -74.82 -21.71
CA THR A 119 -41.20 -76.02 -21.06
C THR A 119 -42.13 -76.85 -21.95
N ASP A 120 -42.63 -76.30 -23.06
CA ASP A 120 -43.40 -77.00 -24.10
C ASP A 120 -42.51 -77.75 -25.11
N GLY A 121 -41.18 -77.68 -24.97
CA GLY A 121 -40.21 -78.31 -25.86
C GLY A 121 -39.92 -77.52 -27.14
N GLN A 122 -40.57 -76.37 -27.37
CA GLN A 122 -40.38 -75.55 -28.57
C GLN A 122 -39.36 -74.44 -28.33
N TYR A 123 -38.70 -73.99 -29.40
CA TYR A 123 -37.71 -72.91 -29.35
C TYR A 123 -38.35 -71.56 -29.69
N TYR A 124 -38.02 -70.55 -28.91
CA TYR A 124 -38.51 -69.17 -29.04
C TYR A 124 -37.34 -68.19 -29.11
N TRP A 125 -37.53 -67.09 -29.83
CA TRP A 125 -36.56 -66.00 -29.90
C TRP A 125 -36.49 -65.25 -28.56
N THR A 126 -35.31 -64.78 -28.19
CA THR A 126 -35.08 -63.93 -27.01
C THR A 126 -34.33 -62.66 -27.38
N LEU A 127 -34.60 -61.56 -26.67
CA LEU A 127 -33.83 -60.31 -26.76
C LEU A 127 -33.16 -60.04 -25.41
N ALA A 128 -31.83 -59.95 -25.39
CA ALA A 128 -31.03 -59.77 -24.17
C ALA A 128 -31.31 -60.82 -23.06
N GLY A 129 -31.82 -62.01 -23.44
CA GLY A 129 -32.10 -63.13 -22.53
C GLY A 129 -33.58 -63.32 -22.16
N ASP A 130 -34.43 -62.31 -22.42
CA ASP A 130 -35.88 -62.37 -22.16
C ASP A 130 -36.68 -62.81 -23.39
N TRP A 131 -37.87 -63.39 -23.18
CA TRP A 131 -38.74 -63.89 -24.26
C TRP A 131 -39.13 -62.76 -25.22
N LEU A 132 -38.91 -62.98 -26.51
CA LEU A 132 -39.44 -62.08 -27.54
C LEU A 132 -40.93 -62.33 -27.72
N LEU A 133 -41.74 -61.28 -27.57
CA LEU A 133 -43.20 -61.34 -27.64
C LEU A 133 -43.73 -60.50 -28.81
N GLN A 134 -44.81 -60.96 -29.44
CA GLN A 134 -45.65 -60.13 -30.31
C GLN A 134 -47.12 -60.32 -29.92
N ASN A 135 -47.85 -59.21 -29.74
CA ASN A 135 -49.26 -59.21 -29.29
C ASN A 135 -49.49 -60.05 -28.01
N GLY A 136 -48.50 -60.04 -27.10
CA GLY A 136 -48.52 -60.81 -25.85
C GLY A 136 -48.19 -62.30 -25.99
N GLN A 137 -47.89 -62.82 -27.18
CA GLN A 137 -47.53 -64.21 -27.43
C GLN A 137 -46.04 -64.37 -27.74
N ARG A 138 -45.42 -65.47 -27.29
CA ARG A 138 -44.00 -65.78 -27.54
C ARG A 138 -43.76 -66.08 -29.02
N VAL A 139 -42.70 -65.51 -29.60
CA VAL A 139 -42.36 -65.70 -31.02
C VAL A 139 -41.55 -66.99 -31.22
N ARG A 140 -42.14 -68.00 -31.86
CA ARG A 140 -41.47 -69.27 -32.18
C ARG A 140 -40.38 -69.07 -33.23
N THR A 141 -39.32 -69.87 -33.15
CA THR A 141 -38.26 -69.91 -34.17
C THR A 141 -38.66 -70.68 -35.42
N THR A 142 -39.80 -71.37 -35.41
CA THR A 142 -40.35 -72.15 -36.51
C THR A 142 -41.79 -71.74 -36.83
N GLY A 143 -42.20 -71.87 -38.09
CA GLY A 143 -43.57 -71.65 -38.53
C GLY A 143 -44.55 -72.65 -37.88
N LYS A 144 -45.83 -72.29 -37.78
CA LYS A 144 -46.89 -73.21 -37.34
C LYS A 144 -47.05 -74.32 -38.39
N ASP A 145 -46.98 -75.59 -37.98
CA ASP A 145 -47.34 -76.69 -38.87
C ASP A 145 -48.81 -76.55 -39.31
N GLY A 146 -49.07 -76.78 -40.61
CA GLY A 146 -50.43 -76.83 -41.14
C GLY A 146 -51.20 -78.03 -40.57
N VAL A 147 -52.53 -77.91 -40.47
CA VAL A 147 -53.39 -79.02 -40.05
C VAL A 147 -53.27 -80.17 -41.06
N ASN A 148 -53.12 -81.42 -40.60
CA ASN A 148 -52.94 -82.61 -41.44
C ASN A 148 -54.02 -82.74 -42.53
N GLY A 149 -53.62 -82.52 -43.79
CA GLY A 149 -54.39 -82.60 -45.03
C GLY A 149 -53.51 -82.18 -46.22
N THR A 150 -53.83 -82.63 -47.44
CA THR A 150 -53.00 -82.51 -48.67
C THR A 150 -52.17 -81.22 -48.77
N ASN A 151 -50.84 -81.38 -48.65
CA ASN A 151 -49.73 -80.42 -48.81
C ASN A 151 -50.11 -78.94 -48.98
N GLY A 152 -50.37 -78.25 -47.87
CA GLY A 152 -50.25 -76.78 -47.80
C GLY A 152 -48.77 -76.36 -47.70
N ALA A 153 -48.41 -75.18 -48.22
CA ALA A 153 -47.05 -74.68 -48.20
C ALA A 153 -46.50 -74.50 -46.77
N ASN A 154 -45.21 -74.83 -46.57
CA ASN A 154 -44.51 -74.64 -45.29
C ASN A 154 -44.67 -73.19 -44.79
N GLY A 155 -44.90 -73.01 -43.49
CA GLY A 155 -44.92 -71.69 -42.86
C GLY A 155 -43.55 -71.01 -42.98
N ASN A 156 -43.53 -69.73 -43.37
CA ASN A 156 -42.29 -68.97 -43.50
C ASN A 156 -41.69 -68.68 -42.10
N THR A 157 -40.39 -68.91 -41.95
CA THR A 157 -39.64 -68.48 -40.76
C THR A 157 -39.63 -66.95 -40.70
N PRO A 158 -40.01 -66.33 -39.57
CA PRO A 158 -39.94 -64.88 -39.43
C PRO A 158 -38.51 -64.35 -39.58
N MET A 159 -38.34 -63.23 -40.28
CA MET A 159 -37.07 -62.54 -40.46
C MET A 159 -37.05 -61.24 -39.66
N LEU A 160 -35.90 -60.90 -39.09
CA LEU A 160 -35.66 -59.64 -38.38
C LEU A 160 -34.61 -58.80 -39.11
N LYS A 161 -34.82 -57.48 -39.15
CA LYS A 161 -33.80 -56.52 -39.59
C LYS A 161 -33.91 -55.22 -38.81
N ILE A 162 -32.87 -54.41 -38.87
CA ILE A 162 -32.88 -53.05 -38.36
C ILE A 162 -33.29 -52.12 -39.50
N ASP A 163 -34.25 -51.24 -39.27
CA ASP A 163 -34.47 -50.10 -40.13
C ASP A 163 -33.36 -49.07 -39.90
N SER A 164 -32.48 -48.89 -40.88
CA SER A 164 -31.36 -47.96 -40.79
C SER A 164 -31.78 -46.49 -40.73
N ALA A 165 -33.00 -46.14 -41.15
CA ALA A 165 -33.49 -44.77 -41.11
C ALA A 165 -34.02 -44.39 -39.72
N THR A 166 -34.66 -45.33 -39.03
CA THR A 166 -35.36 -45.06 -37.76
C THR A 166 -34.70 -45.71 -36.55
N ASN A 167 -33.73 -46.61 -36.76
CA ASN A 167 -33.04 -47.38 -35.73
C ASN A 167 -33.96 -48.29 -34.88
N TYR A 168 -35.06 -48.77 -35.45
CA TYR A 168 -35.98 -49.73 -34.81
C TYR A 168 -35.91 -51.11 -35.47
N TRP A 169 -36.29 -52.14 -34.71
CA TRP A 169 -36.42 -53.50 -35.25
C TRP A 169 -37.67 -53.64 -36.09
N LEU A 170 -37.53 -54.28 -37.25
CA LEU A 170 -38.61 -54.70 -38.15
C LEU A 170 -38.68 -56.21 -38.22
N ILE A 171 -39.90 -56.75 -38.34
CA ILE A 171 -40.17 -58.18 -38.53
C ILE A 171 -40.93 -58.44 -39.83
N SER A 172 -40.58 -59.53 -40.52
CA SER A 172 -41.26 -60.02 -41.72
C SER A 172 -41.73 -61.46 -41.53
N TYR A 173 -42.97 -61.73 -41.92
CA TYR A 173 -43.60 -63.06 -41.85
C TYR A 173 -43.78 -63.73 -43.23
N ASN A 174 -43.37 -63.04 -44.29
CA ASN A 174 -43.52 -63.45 -45.68
C ASN A 174 -42.17 -63.40 -46.41
N ASN A 175 -41.13 -63.90 -45.76
CA ASN A 175 -39.79 -64.04 -46.33
C ASN A 175 -39.19 -62.73 -46.86
N GLY A 176 -39.45 -61.62 -46.17
CA GLY A 176 -38.89 -60.30 -46.48
C GLY A 176 -39.69 -59.45 -47.46
N VAL A 177 -40.86 -59.92 -47.95
CA VAL A 177 -41.71 -59.19 -48.89
C VAL A 177 -42.34 -57.95 -48.24
N SER A 178 -42.83 -58.06 -47.01
CA SER A 178 -43.32 -56.92 -46.22
C SER A 178 -42.75 -56.93 -44.81
N TRP A 179 -42.58 -55.73 -44.26
CA TRP A 179 -41.97 -55.50 -42.95
C TRP A 179 -42.90 -54.68 -42.08
N ALA A 180 -43.03 -55.08 -40.81
CA ALA A 180 -43.78 -54.34 -39.79
C ALA A 180 -42.85 -53.97 -38.64
N LEU A 181 -43.17 -52.85 -37.97
CA LEU A 181 -42.45 -52.39 -36.79
C LEU A 181 -42.66 -53.36 -35.63
N LEU A 182 -41.56 -53.77 -35.00
CA LEU A 182 -41.63 -54.62 -33.82
C LEU A 182 -41.98 -53.77 -32.60
N THR A 183 -42.97 -54.19 -31.81
CA THR A 183 -43.45 -53.45 -30.63
C THR A 183 -43.33 -54.26 -29.34
N ASP A 184 -43.20 -53.56 -28.21
CA ASP A 184 -43.23 -54.13 -26.87
C ASP A 184 -44.67 -54.44 -26.39
N THR A 185 -44.81 -54.93 -25.16
CA THR A 185 -46.11 -55.27 -24.54
C THR A 185 -47.05 -54.07 -24.36
N GLY A 186 -46.55 -52.84 -24.44
CA GLY A 186 -47.32 -51.60 -24.38
C GLY A 186 -47.63 -51.00 -25.75
N GLY A 187 -47.28 -51.69 -26.84
CA GLY A 187 -47.48 -51.22 -28.20
C GLY A 187 -46.47 -50.17 -28.68
N LYS A 188 -45.36 -49.95 -27.93
CA LYS A 188 -44.31 -49.01 -28.33
C LYS A 188 -43.25 -49.68 -29.22
N PRO A 189 -42.69 -48.99 -30.22
CA PRO A 189 -41.63 -49.54 -31.07
C PRO A 189 -40.39 -49.98 -30.27
N VAL A 190 -39.79 -51.12 -30.63
CA VAL A 190 -38.58 -51.67 -29.98
C VAL A 190 -37.32 -51.10 -30.64
N PRO A 191 -36.54 -50.22 -29.98
CA PRO A 191 -35.32 -49.65 -30.55
C PRO A 191 -34.24 -50.71 -30.73
N ALA A 192 -33.43 -50.57 -31.79
CA ALA A 192 -32.27 -51.43 -32.06
C ALA A 192 -31.01 -51.02 -31.27
N THR A 193 -31.18 -50.20 -30.24
CA THR A 193 -30.16 -49.71 -29.32
C THR A 193 -30.57 -50.01 -27.87
N GLY A 194 -29.60 -50.34 -27.00
CA GLY A 194 -29.87 -50.61 -25.59
C GLY A 194 -30.24 -49.34 -24.81
N PRO A 195 -30.85 -49.47 -23.61
CA PRO A 195 -31.09 -48.32 -22.74
C PRO A 195 -29.77 -47.62 -22.38
N GLN A 196 -29.80 -46.30 -22.33
CA GLN A 196 -28.68 -45.46 -21.93
C GLN A 196 -28.18 -45.90 -20.55
N GLY A 197 -26.91 -46.32 -20.47
CA GLY A 197 -26.26 -46.57 -19.18
C GLY A 197 -26.30 -45.31 -18.31
N ILE A 198 -26.42 -45.48 -17.00
CA ILE A 198 -26.38 -44.38 -16.03
C ILE A 198 -25.18 -43.47 -16.37
N PRO A 199 -25.36 -42.17 -16.62
CA PRO A 199 -24.24 -41.28 -16.87
C PRO A 199 -23.25 -41.42 -15.71
N GLY A 200 -21.97 -41.66 -16.02
CA GLY A 200 -20.93 -41.52 -15.01
C GLY A 200 -21.04 -40.12 -14.40
N GLN A 201 -20.93 -40.00 -13.08
CA GLN A 201 -20.86 -38.68 -12.45
C GLN A 201 -19.72 -37.91 -13.12
N ASN A 202 -20.03 -36.73 -13.68
CA ASN A 202 -19.01 -35.79 -14.10
C ASN A 202 -18.02 -35.64 -12.94
N GLY A 203 -16.72 -35.73 -13.22
CA GLY A 203 -15.72 -35.28 -12.26
C GLY A 203 -16.08 -33.86 -11.82
N ALA A 204 -15.85 -33.54 -10.54
CA ALA A 204 -16.13 -32.21 -10.01
C ALA A 204 -15.58 -31.16 -11.00
N THR A 205 -16.45 -30.26 -11.45
CA THR A 205 -16.02 -29.10 -12.24
C THR A 205 -14.83 -28.49 -11.52
N GLY A 206 -13.67 -28.42 -12.20
CA GLY A 206 -12.55 -27.65 -11.69
C GLY A 206 -13.10 -26.28 -11.28
N GLN A 207 -12.81 -25.86 -10.05
CA GLN A 207 -13.19 -24.53 -9.58
C GLN A 207 -12.80 -23.54 -10.68
N PRO A 208 -13.71 -22.66 -11.14
CA PRO A 208 -13.33 -21.55 -11.99
C PRO A 208 -12.08 -20.93 -11.37
N GLY A 209 -11.02 -20.73 -12.16
CA GLY A 209 -9.88 -19.96 -11.67
C GLY A 209 -10.44 -18.69 -11.04
N GLN A 210 -10.00 -18.37 -9.82
CA GLN A 210 -10.44 -17.16 -9.11
C GLN A 210 -10.48 -16.01 -10.15
N PRO A 211 -11.58 -15.26 -10.25
CA PRO A 211 -11.62 -14.08 -11.10
C PRO A 211 -10.33 -13.31 -10.86
N GLY A 212 -9.62 -12.96 -11.93
CA GLY A 212 -8.38 -12.19 -11.79
C GLY A 212 -8.71 -10.99 -10.89
N ILE A 213 -8.08 -10.91 -9.73
CA ILE A 213 -8.26 -9.76 -8.83
C ILE A 213 -7.95 -8.53 -9.70
N PRO A 214 -8.84 -7.52 -9.79
CA PRO A 214 -8.54 -6.31 -10.54
C PRO A 214 -7.18 -5.80 -10.07
N GLY A 215 -6.17 -5.95 -10.94
CA GLY A 215 -4.78 -5.84 -10.53
C GLY A 215 -4.56 -4.51 -9.82
N PHE A 216 -5.06 -3.43 -10.41
CA PHE A 216 -4.91 -2.09 -9.84
C PHE A 216 -6.24 -1.34 -9.93
N THR A 217 -6.66 -0.68 -8.84
CA THR A 217 -7.58 0.45 -8.93
C THR A 217 -6.82 1.73 -8.69
N ILE A 218 -7.00 2.72 -9.56
CA ILE A 218 -6.39 4.03 -9.41
C ILE A 218 -7.51 5.03 -9.12
N THR A 219 -7.45 5.68 -7.97
CA THR A 219 -8.31 6.82 -7.63
C THR A 219 -7.45 8.06 -7.43
N GLU A 220 -8.07 9.22 -7.53
CA GLU A 220 -7.42 10.51 -7.39
C GLU A 220 -8.09 11.30 -6.27
N ASN A 221 -7.28 11.82 -5.35
CA ASN A 221 -7.74 12.66 -4.24
C ASN A 221 -7.10 14.06 -4.30
N GLY A 222 -7.10 14.69 -5.48
CA GLY A 222 -6.57 16.04 -5.74
C GLY A 222 -5.05 16.18 -5.59
N THR A 223 -4.51 15.84 -4.42
CA THR A 223 -3.09 15.91 -4.06
C THR A 223 -2.34 14.59 -4.23
N ALA A 224 -3.05 13.49 -4.48
CA ALA A 224 -2.46 12.17 -4.62
C ALA A 224 -3.24 11.26 -5.60
N ILE A 225 -2.50 10.39 -6.26
CA ILE A 225 -2.96 9.17 -6.93
C ILE A 225 -2.89 8.03 -5.92
N VAL A 226 -4.02 7.40 -5.62
CA VAL A 226 -4.10 6.22 -4.77
C VAL A 226 -4.24 5.00 -5.66
N ILE A 227 -3.28 4.07 -5.55
CA ILE A 227 -3.24 2.80 -6.26
C ILE A 227 -3.56 1.70 -5.27
N THR A 228 -4.65 0.95 -5.48
CA THR A 228 -4.93 -0.27 -4.71
C THR A 228 -4.54 -1.48 -5.54
N TYR A 229 -3.59 -2.29 -5.05
CA TYR A 229 -3.15 -3.54 -5.69
C TYR A 229 -3.33 -4.71 -4.73
N MET A 230 -4.13 -5.71 -5.12
CA MET A 230 -4.42 -6.90 -4.30
C MET A 230 -4.84 -6.57 -2.84
N GLY A 231 -5.54 -5.45 -2.63
CA GLY A 231 -5.98 -4.98 -1.30
C GLY A 231 -4.97 -4.13 -0.53
N ALA A 232 -3.72 -4.02 -1.01
CA ALA A 232 -2.74 -3.08 -0.48
C ALA A 232 -2.95 -1.69 -1.14
N ILE A 233 -2.93 -0.63 -0.31
CA ILE A 233 -3.14 0.74 -0.76
C ILE A 233 -1.79 1.45 -0.81
N TYR A 234 -1.47 2.02 -1.98
CA TYR A 234 -0.27 2.81 -2.25
C TYR A 234 -0.69 4.23 -2.62
N THR A 235 -0.27 5.22 -1.83
CA THR A 235 -0.59 6.63 -2.08
C THR A 235 0.62 7.32 -2.69
N LEU A 236 0.49 7.80 -3.93
CA LEU A 236 1.51 8.51 -4.69
C LEU A 236 1.11 9.99 -4.82
N PRO A 237 1.92 10.97 -4.43
CA PRO A 237 1.58 12.39 -4.61
C PRO A 237 1.51 12.79 -6.10
N LYS A 238 0.58 13.69 -6.46
CA LYS A 238 0.45 14.25 -7.82
C LYS A 238 1.28 15.53 -7.98
N ASP A 239 2.03 15.61 -9.06
CA ASP A 239 2.85 16.78 -9.34
C ASP A 239 2.08 17.96 -9.92
N GLY A 240 1.67 18.84 -9.00
CA GLY A 240 1.53 20.29 -9.16
C GLY A 240 2.25 21.04 -8.03
N GLY A 241 3.27 20.39 -7.45
CA GLY A 241 4.01 20.83 -6.27
C GLY A 241 4.46 19.58 -5.54
N GLY A 242 5.67 19.10 -5.86
CA GLY A 242 6.34 18.13 -5.00
C GLY A 242 6.30 18.72 -3.60
N ILE A 243 5.53 18.10 -2.70
CA ILE A 243 5.67 18.45 -1.30
C ILE A 243 6.98 17.79 -0.89
N ASN A 244 8.09 18.52 -1.05
CA ASN A 244 8.98 18.63 0.09
C ASN A 244 8.05 19.04 1.24
N THR A 245 7.51 18.06 1.98
CA THR A 245 6.58 18.29 3.12
C THR A 245 7.17 19.32 4.06
N TYR A 246 8.50 19.35 4.10
CA TYR A 246 9.31 20.33 4.76
C TYR A 246 9.45 21.59 3.89
N LYS A 247 8.82 22.66 4.35
CA LYS A 247 9.08 24.01 3.88
C LYS A 247 9.11 24.98 5.05
N MET A 248 9.67 26.14 4.84
CA MET A 248 9.47 27.28 5.73
C MET A 248 9.27 28.50 4.86
N THR A 249 8.41 29.40 5.30
CA THR A 249 8.13 30.63 4.58
C THR A 249 8.31 31.80 5.52
N PHE A 250 8.91 32.86 5.04
CA PHE A 250 8.97 34.11 5.77
C PHE A 250 8.68 35.30 4.85
N ALA A 251 8.10 36.35 5.42
CA ALA A 251 7.86 37.62 4.77
C ALA A 251 8.73 38.71 5.41
N THR A 252 9.35 39.56 4.59
CA THR A 252 10.28 40.61 5.03
C THR A 252 9.85 41.99 4.51
N GLN A 253 10.34 43.06 5.16
CA GLN A 253 10.24 44.43 4.66
C GLN A 253 11.49 44.92 3.92
N ILE A 254 12.50 44.06 3.71
CA ILE A 254 13.68 44.40 2.90
C ILE A 254 13.22 44.85 1.51
N ARG A 255 13.72 46.01 1.07
CA ARG A 255 13.37 46.60 -0.22
C ARG A 255 13.81 45.68 -1.37
N LEU A 256 12.95 45.50 -2.38
CA LEU A 256 13.33 44.78 -3.61
C LEU A 256 14.60 45.39 -4.24
N GLY A 257 15.50 44.53 -4.69
CA GLY A 257 16.85 44.85 -5.16
C GLY A 257 17.90 44.91 -4.05
N SER A 258 17.53 44.68 -2.78
CA SER A 258 18.47 44.53 -1.66
C SER A 258 18.69 43.07 -1.32
N ASP A 259 19.77 42.80 -0.60
CA ASP A 259 20.12 41.44 -0.18
C ASP A 259 19.51 41.08 1.17
N ILE A 260 19.14 39.81 1.31
CA ILE A 260 18.87 39.14 2.57
C ILE A 260 19.99 38.12 2.84
N SER A 261 20.50 38.08 4.07
CA SER A 261 21.52 37.11 4.48
C SER A 261 20.88 36.05 5.37
N ILE A 262 21.02 34.78 4.99
CA ILE A 262 20.46 33.65 5.74
C ILE A 262 21.49 32.54 5.92
N VAL A 263 21.37 31.77 6.99
CA VAL A 263 22.08 30.50 7.18
C VAL A 263 21.07 29.37 7.14
N VAL A 264 21.33 28.36 6.32
CA VAL A 264 20.56 27.12 6.33
C VAL A 264 21.52 25.97 6.57
N ASP A 265 21.17 25.05 7.47
CA ASP A 265 21.87 23.77 7.59
C ASP A 265 20.86 22.62 7.55
N ALA A 266 21.32 21.48 7.06
CA ALA A 266 20.54 20.26 6.92
C ALA A 266 21.44 19.04 7.09
N ALA A 267 20.85 17.90 7.47
CA ALA A 267 21.56 16.64 7.51
C ALA A 267 22.15 16.32 6.12
N LEU A 268 23.34 15.71 6.07
CA LEU A 268 24.10 15.53 4.83
C LEU A 268 23.28 14.83 3.72
N ASN A 269 22.43 13.87 4.10
CA ASN A 269 21.56 13.13 3.20
C ASN A 269 20.34 13.93 2.71
N ASP A 270 19.96 15.00 3.42
CA ASP A 270 18.80 15.84 3.10
C ASP A 270 19.19 17.05 2.23
N ARG A 271 20.48 17.47 2.24
CA ARG A 271 20.98 18.69 1.56
C ARG A 271 20.68 18.76 0.05
N ALA A 272 20.65 17.63 -0.64
CA ALA A 272 20.39 17.58 -2.08
C ALA A 272 18.96 18.04 -2.44
N ASP A 273 18.03 17.96 -1.50
CA ASP A 273 16.62 18.30 -1.68
C ASP A 273 16.28 19.70 -1.15
N VAL A 274 17.26 20.42 -0.58
CA VAL A 274 17.05 21.74 0.01
C VAL A 274 17.36 22.83 -1.01
N TRP A 275 16.39 23.71 -1.23
CA TRP A 275 16.53 24.87 -2.12
C TRP A 275 15.69 26.05 -1.63
N ILE A 276 15.95 27.22 -2.21
CA ILE A 276 15.34 28.48 -1.80
C ILE A 276 14.58 29.09 -2.98
N ASP A 277 13.31 29.39 -2.75
CA ASP A 277 12.40 30.06 -3.67
C ASP A 277 12.31 31.54 -3.26
N LEU A 278 13.02 32.39 -4.01
CA LEU A 278 13.18 33.82 -3.70
C LEU A 278 12.00 34.65 -4.18
N ASN A 279 11.22 34.12 -5.13
CA ASN A 279 10.08 34.81 -5.72
C ASN A 279 8.72 34.18 -5.39
N ASN A 280 8.73 33.10 -4.60
CA ASN A 280 7.58 32.32 -4.15
C ASN A 280 6.75 31.71 -5.30
N ASN A 281 7.38 31.41 -6.45
CA ASN A 281 6.73 30.84 -7.63
C ASN A 281 6.65 29.29 -7.61
N LYS A 282 7.26 28.66 -6.59
CA LYS A 282 7.35 27.21 -6.37
C LYS A 282 8.11 26.44 -7.44
N LYS A 283 9.01 27.12 -8.16
CA LYS A 283 9.84 26.54 -9.21
C LYS A 283 11.26 26.99 -8.97
N GLN A 284 12.16 26.03 -8.81
CA GLN A 284 13.57 26.35 -8.68
C GLN A 284 14.12 26.94 -9.98
N GLU A 285 14.61 28.16 -9.91
CA GLU A 285 15.24 28.88 -11.02
C GLU A 285 16.77 29.04 -10.83
N ASP A 286 17.45 29.64 -11.80
CA ASP A 286 18.88 29.92 -11.68
C ASP A 286 19.12 30.92 -10.54
N GLY A 287 20.09 30.64 -9.67
CA GLY A 287 20.32 31.38 -8.42
C GLY A 287 19.46 30.97 -7.22
N GLU A 288 18.42 30.15 -7.42
CA GLU A 288 17.53 29.65 -6.37
C GLU A 288 18.01 28.32 -5.77
N HIS A 289 19.23 28.32 -5.25
CA HIS A 289 19.83 27.14 -4.62
C HIS A 289 20.58 27.49 -3.34
N ILE A 290 20.73 26.50 -2.47
CA ILE A 290 21.55 26.61 -1.26
C ILE A 290 22.88 25.91 -1.53
N GLY A 291 23.87 26.67 -1.98
CA GLY A 291 25.20 26.13 -2.32
C GLY A 291 26.10 25.86 -1.11
N ILE A 292 25.84 26.53 0.01
CA ILE A 292 26.65 26.44 1.24
C ILE A 292 25.70 26.24 2.42
N PHE A 293 25.93 25.15 3.16
CA PHE A 293 25.18 24.85 4.38
C PHE A 293 26.00 25.20 5.63
N GLY A 294 25.34 25.75 6.64
CA GLY A 294 25.95 26.12 7.92
C GLY A 294 26.67 27.48 7.95
N SER A 295 26.74 28.16 6.81
CA SER A 295 27.32 29.52 6.68
C SER A 295 26.31 30.49 6.07
N ALA A 296 26.53 31.79 6.31
CA ALA A 296 25.66 32.83 5.77
C ALA A 296 25.81 32.95 4.25
N VAL A 297 24.67 33.02 3.55
CA VAL A 297 24.57 33.24 2.11
C VAL A 297 23.63 34.43 1.88
N SER A 298 24.08 35.37 1.04
CA SER A 298 23.28 36.54 0.65
C SER A 298 22.51 36.27 -0.64
N TYR A 299 21.23 36.64 -0.65
CA TYR A 299 20.34 36.53 -1.80
C TYR A 299 19.68 37.87 -2.11
N THR A 300 19.68 38.29 -3.37
CA THR A 300 19.01 39.53 -3.78
C THR A 300 17.51 39.30 -3.99
N LEU A 301 16.67 40.03 -3.26
CA LEU A 301 15.21 39.96 -3.39
C LEU A 301 14.73 40.76 -4.60
N SER A 302 14.58 40.13 -5.76
CA SER A 302 14.30 40.87 -7.01
C SER A 302 12.82 41.17 -7.24
N THR A 303 11.93 40.24 -6.90
CA THR A 303 10.52 40.28 -7.32
C THR A 303 9.51 40.00 -6.22
N SER A 304 9.94 39.45 -5.08
CA SER A 304 9.10 39.12 -3.93
C SER A 304 9.80 39.48 -2.63
N GLN A 305 8.99 39.81 -1.62
CA GLN A 305 9.42 39.94 -0.23
C GLN A 305 8.96 38.74 0.63
N THR A 306 8.43 37.70 -0.02
CA THR A 306 8.13 36.41 0.57
C THR A 306 9.10 35.39 -0.02
N VAL A 307 9.81 34.70 0.86
CA VAL A 307 10.79 33.68 0.51
C VAL A 307 10.36 32.36 1.12
N THR A 308 10.48 31.28 0.37
CA THR A 308 10.21 29.93 0.86
C THR A 308 11.45 29.08 0.72
N ILE A 309 11.87 28.41 1.80
CA ILE A 309 12.90 27.37 1.74
C ILE A 309 12.19 26.02 1.70
N TYR A 310 12.48 25.22 0.69
CA TYR A 310 11.99 23.85 0.56
C TYR A 310 13.06 22.86 0.99
N GLY A 311 12.64 21.73 1.53
CA GLY A 311 13.51 20.66 1.99
C GLY A 311 13.61 20.61 3.51
N LYS A 312 14.10 19.47 4.01
CA LYS A 312 14.23 19.21 5.45
C LYS A 312 15.51 19.84 5.96
N ILE A 313 15.37 20.76 6.92
CA ILE A 313 16.50 21.48 7.48
C ILE A 313 16.60 21.28 9.01
N THR A 314 17.79 21.46 9.54
CA THR A 314 18.09 21.35 10.97
C THR A 314 18.39 22.70 11.61
N ARG A 315 18.79 23.70 10.83
CA ARG A 315 19.10 25.05 11.31
C ARG A 315 18.62 26.10 10.32
N LEU A 316 17.97 27.14 10.85
CA LEU A 316 17.68 28.38 10.14
C LEU A 316 18.21 29.56 10.96
N ASP A 317 19.08 30.37 10.35
CA ASP A 317 19.36 31.73 10.80
C ASP A 317 18.80 32.70 9.76
N CYS A 318 17.79 33.46 10.16
CA CYS A 318 17.20 34.53 9.39
C CYS A 318 17.19 35.83 10.22
N SER A 319 18.23 36.02 11.03
CA SER A 319 18.37 37.20 11.86
C SER A 319 18.56 38.47 11.04
N HIS A 320 18.26 39.64 11.63
CA HIS A 320 18.50 40.97 11.03
C HIS A 320 17.87 41.15 9.65
N SER A 321 16.74 40.48 9.38
CA SER A 321 16.17 40.36 8.05
C SER A 321 14.84 41.11 7.89
N GLN A 322 14.49 42.00 8.82
CA GLN A 322 13.23 42.77 8.83
C GLN A 322 11.99 41.89 8.62
N ILE A 323 12.01 40.66 9.15
CA ILE A 323 10.94 39.67 8.96
C ILE A 323 9.72 40.07 9.78
N THR A 324 8.55 40.06 9.15
CA THR A 324 7.25 40.35 9.77
C THR A 324 6.45 39.10 10.08
N GLU A 325 6.65 38.04 9.29
CA GLU A 325 5.98 36.75 9.45
C GLU A 325 6.96 35.61 9.19
N LEU A 326 6.88 34.55 10.01
CA LEU A 326 7.73 33.37 9.91
C LEU A 326 6.90 32.11 10.20
N ASP A 327 6.83 31.21 9.23
CA ASP A 327 6.23 29.88 9.35
C ASP A 327 7.30 28.81 9.24
N VAL A 328 7.56 28.14 10.36
CA VAL A 328 8.48 26.99 10.49
C VAL A 328 7.74 25.68 10.78
N SER A 329 6.41 25.68 10.71
CA SER A 329 5.54 24.59 11.21
C SER A 329 5.75 23.24 10.51
N GLN A 330 6.23 23.28 9.27
CA GLN A 330 6.46 22.10 8.45
C GLN A 330 7.88 21.52 8.61
N ASN A 331 8.79 22.19 9.33
CA ASN A 331 10.11 21.69 9.64
C ASN A 331 10.18 21.15 11.08
N THR A 332 9.45 20.06 11.34
CA THR A 332 9.34 19.45 12.68
C THR A 332 10.66 18.95 13.25
N GLY A 333 11.64 18.67 12.37
CA GLY A 333 13.01 18.28 12.73
C GLY A 333 13.99 19.44 12.95
N LEU A 334 13.51 20.70 12.97
CA LEU A 334 14.36 21.87 13.22
C LEU A 334 14.96 21.82 14.62
N VAL A 335 16.28 21.98 14.72
CA VAL A 335 17.05 21.90 15.96
C VAL A 335 17.48 23.29 16.45
N GLU A 336 17.81 24.19 15.53
CA GLU A 336 18.22 25.56 15.84
C GLU A 336 17.42 26.56 15.00
N LEU A 337 16.80 27.52 15.67
CA LEU A 337 16.14 28.66 15.03
C LEU A 337 16.71 29.95 15.59
N ASN A 338 17.35 30.73 14.73
CA ASN A 338 17.71 32.11 15.02
C ASN A 338 16.90 33.05 14.12
N CYS A 339 15.91 33.73 14.70
CA CYS A 339 15.11 34.76 14.06
C CYS A 339 15.23 36.10 14.80
N ASN A 340 16.38 36.36 15.43
CA ASN A 340 16.61 37.56 16.21
C ASN A 340 16.67 38.84 15.37
N SER A 341 16.42 40.00 15.99
CA SER A 341 16.48 41.32 15.35
C SER A 341 15.58 41.41 14.11
N ASN A 342 14.32 41.03 14.29
CA ASN A 342 13.27 41.12 13.27
C ASN A 342 12.10 41.95 13.81
N ILE A 343 10.94 41.90 13.14
CA ILE A 343 9.75 42.69 13.48
C ILE A 343 8.57 41.74 13.78
N LEU A 344 8.85 40.51 14.22
CA LEU A 344 7.84 39.50 14.49
C LEU A 344 6.94 39.93 15.64
N THR A 345 5.63 39.83 15.45
CA THR A 345 4.63 40.06 16.50
C THR A 345 4.08 38.76 17.10
N ALA A 346 4.23 37.65 16.37
CA ALA A 346 3.92 36.29 16.78
C ALA A 346 4.99 35.33 16.25
N LEU A 347 5.18 34.23 16.98
CA LEU A 347 6.07 33.14 16.59
C LEU A 347 5.45 31.82 17.10
N ASP A 348 5.12 30.92 16.18
CA ASP A 348 4.65 29.57 16.51
C ASP A 348 5.77 28.56 16.27
N VAL A 349 6.24 27.94 17.35
CA VAL A 349 7.24 26.87 17.34
C VAL A 349 6.68 25.54 17.85
N SER A 350 5.36 25.42 17.98
CA SER A 350 4.67 24.28 18.61
C SER A 350 4.89 22.95 17.87
N LYS A 351 5.26 22.99 16.59
CA LYS A 351 5.55 21.81 15.76
C LYS A 351 7.03 21.43 15.75
N ASN A 352 7.93 22.31 16.18
CA ASN A 352 9.37 22.11 16.18
C ASN A 352 9.80 21.43 17.47
N THR A 353 9.30 20.22 17.73
CA THR A 353 9.52 19.51 19.01
C THR A 353 10.97 19.11 19.23
N ALA A 354 11.79 19.09 18.17
CA ALA A 354 13.23 18.84 18.21
C ALA A 354 14.08 20.10 18.51
N LEU A 355 13.45 21.28 18.63
CA LEU A 355 14.14 22.55 18.80
C LEU A 355 14.93 22.56 20.13
N ALA A 356 16.25 22.67 20.02
CA ALA A 356 17.20 22.70 21.12
C ALA A 356 17.70 24.12 21.42
N LYS A 357 17.72 24.99 20.41
CA LYS A 357 18.16 26.39 20.53
C LYS A 357 17.17 27.31 19.85
N LEU A 358 16.68 28.31 20.57
CA LEU A 358 15.79 29.33 20.06
C LEU A 358 16.29 30.73 20.42
N SER A 359 16.61 31.51 19.39
CA SER A 359 16.91 32.94 19.50
C SER A 359 15.85 33.74 18.76
N CYS A 360 14.93 34.36 19.51
CA CYS A 360 13.87 35.22 19.01
C CYS A 360 13.92 36.62 19.65
N ASN A 361 15.08 36.99 20.20
CA ASN A 361 15.30 38.30 20.82
C ASN A 361 15.21 39.46 19.83
N VAL A 362 14.96 40.67 20.35
CA VAL A 362 14.82 41.90 19.56
C VAL A 362 13.72 41.72 18.50
N ASN A 363 12.50 41.49 18.97
CA ASN A 363 11.27 41.39 18.18
C ASN A 363 10.14 42.13 18.93
N ASN A 364 8.89 41.99 18.47
CA ASN A 364 7.71 42.60 19.08
C ASN A 364 6.76 41.54 19.68
N LEU A 365 7.29 40.41 20.15
CA LEU A 365 6.49 39.31 20.67
C LEU A 365 5.83 39.70 21.99
N LYS A 366 4.52 39.49 22.10
CA LYS A 366 3.75 39.69 23.33
C LYS A 366 3.52 38.39 24.11
N VAL A 367 3.54 37.27 23.38
CA VAL A 367 3.37 35.91 23.90
C VAL A 367 4.40 35.02 23.20
N LEU A 368 4.96 34.09 23.96
CA LEU A 368 5.82 33.03 23.44
C LEU A 368 5.46 31.73 24.16
N ASP A 369 4.95 30.75 23.41
CA ASP A 369 4.67 29.41 23.93
C ASP A 369 5.77 28.45 23.49
N VAL A 370 6.52 27.93 24.46
CA VAL A 370 7.60 26.95 24.28
C VAL A 370 7.28 25.61 24.93
N SER A 371 6.02 25.36 25.30
CA SER A 371 5.59 24.18 26.04
C SER A 371 5.80 22.86 25.28
N LYS A 372 5.88 22.92 23.94
CA LYS A 372 6.12 21.74 23.09
C LYS A 372 7.60 21.50 22.80
N ASN A 373 8.46 22.48 23.05
CA ASN A 373 9.88 22.43 22.74
C ASN A 373 10.66 21.86 23.95
N THR A 374 10.30 20.66 24.37
CA THR A 374 10.86 20.00 25.57
C THR A 374 12.35 19.70 25.46
N ALA A 375 12.89 19.71 24.23
CA ALA A 375 14.32 19.58 23.95
C ALA A 375 15.12 20.89 24.09
N LEU A 376 14.48 22.03 24.38
CA LEU A 376 15.18 23.31 24.50
C LEU A 376 16.25 23.27 25.60
N VAL A 377 17.46 23.63 25.20
CA VAL A 377 18.66 23.78 26.02
C VAL A 377 19.01 25.26 26.18
N GLU A 378 18.75 26.07 25.17
CA GLU A 378 19.05 27.50 25.14
C GLU A 378 17.84 28.29 24.62
N LEU A 379 17.38 29.27 25.40
CA LEU A 379 16.30 30.18 25.01
C LEU A 379 16.71 31.64 25.21
N SER A 380 16.78 32.38 24.11
CA SER A 380 16.98 33.82 24.09
C SER A 380 15.74 34.52 23.51
N CYS A 381 14.97 35.17 24.39
CA CYS A 381 13.76 35.93 24.03
C CYS A 381 13.83 37.39 24.52
N TYR A 382 15.03 37.91 24.76
CA TYR A 382 15.22 39.25 25.28
C TYR A 382 14.74 40.37 24.35
N ALA A 383 14.46 41.55 24.89
CA ALA A 383 13.99 42.71 24.13
C ALA A 383 12.74 42.38 23.30
N ASN A 384 11.70 41.92 24.00
CA ASN A 384 10.35 41.69 23.48
C ASN A 384 9.34 42.41 24.40
N GLN A 385 8.06 42.09 24.27
CA GLN A 385 6.96 42.66 25.05
C GLN A 385 6.26 41.56 25.87
N LEU A 386 6.97 40.51 26.27
CA LEU A 386 6.41 39.38 27.00
C LEU A 386 5.97 39.80 28.40
N THR A 387 4.72 39.52 28.75
CA THR A 387 4.16 39.77 30.10
C THR A 387 4.21 38.54 31.00
N ALA A 388 4.28 37.36 30.39
CA ALA A 388 4.46 36.08 31.05
C ALA A 388 5.35 35.17 30.17
N LEU A 389 6.05 34.25 30.81
CA LEU A 389 6.85 33.23 30.15
C LEU A 389 6.79 31.95 30.99
N ASP A 390 6.19 30.89 30.44
CA ASP A 390 6.17 29.57 31.07
C ASP A 390 7.25 28.68 30.44
N VAL A 391 8.24 28.31 31.25
CA VAL A 391 9.34 27.41 30.87
C VAL A 391 9.27 26.06 31.60
N SER A 392 8.13 25.75 32.23
CA SER A 392 7.99 24.57 33.11
C SER A 392 8.17 23.23 32.40
N SER A 393 7.92 23.19 31.08
CA SER A 393 8.09 22.00 30.23
C SER A 393 9.52 21.85 29.67
N ASN A 394 10.35 22.88 29.78
CA ASN A 394 11.71 22.91 29.21
C ASN A 394 12.74 22.45 30.25
N THR A 395 12.60 21.21 30.74
CA THR A 395 13.41 20.69 31.86
C THR A 395 14.90 20.52 31.51
N ALA A 396 15.24 20.50 30.21
CA ALA A 396 16.60 20.45 29.69
C ALA A 396 17.28 21.82 29.56
N LEU A 397 16.57 22.92 29.86
CA LEU A 397 17.06 24.29 29.68
C LEU A 397 18.28 24.55 30.57
N LEU A 398 19.41 24.89 29.95
CA LEU A 398 20.67 25.28 30.61
C LEU A 398 20.78 26.79 30.75
N GLU A 399 20.34 27.53 29.72
CA GLU A 399 20.45 28.98 29.65
C GLU A 399 19.12 29.63 29.26
N LEU A 400 18.68 30.61 30.05
CA LEU A 400 17.51 31.43 29.79
C LEU A 400 17.88 32.91 29.79
N ASN A 401 17.68 33.57 28.66
CA ASN A 401 17.80 35.02 28.54
C ASN A 401 16.46 35.66 28.16
N CYS A 402 15.82 36.28 29.14
CA CYS A 402 14.54 36.96 29.02
C CYS A 402 14.59 38.44 29.44
N ILE A 403 15.77 39.06 29.40
CA ILE A 403 15.94 40.48 29.78
C ILE A 403 15.09 41.41 28.91
N VAL A 404 14.81 42.62 29.39
CA VAL A 404 14.10 43.65 28.62
C VAL A 404 12.76 43.10 28.11
N ASN A 405 11.89 42.75 29.05
CA ASN A 405 10.52 42.31 28.80
C ASN A 405 9.61 42.98 29.87
N GLN A 406 8.38 42.48 30.02
CA GLN A 406 7.39 42.99 30.96
C GLN A 406 6.95 41.89 31.94
N LEU A 407 7.83 40.91 32.21
CA LEU A 407 7.51 39.77 33.06
C LEU A 407 7.24 40.24 34.50
N THR A 408 6.09 39.88 35.04
CA THR A 408 5.73 40.19 36.44
C THR A 408 6.09 39.07 37.41
N MET A 409 6.30 37.87 36.88
CA MET A 409 6.74 36.68 37.59
C MET A 409 7.56 35.78 36.67
N LEU A 410 8.43 34.96 37.26
CA LEU A 410 9.18 33.93 36.57
C LEU A 410 9.42 32.77 37.53
N ASP A 411 9.02 31.57 37.14
CA ASP A 411 9.24 30.33 37.90
C ASP A 411 10.16 29.42 37.09
N VAL A 412 11.32 29.10 37.65
CA VAL A 412 12.31 28.18 37.05
C VAL A 412 12.49 26.89 37.83
N SER A 413 11.54 26.54 38.70
CA SER A 413 11.62 25.37 39.60
C SER A 413 11.66 24.03 38.88
N LYS A 414 11.16 23.97 37.63
CA LYS A 414 11.19 22.77 36.78
C LYS A 414 12.43 22.68 35.90
N ASN A 415 13.17 23.78 35.73
CA ASN A 415 14.36 23.84 34.89
C ASN A 415 15.57 23.35 35.68
N THR A 416 15.55 22.09 36.12
CA THR A 416 16.57 21.53 37.03
C THR A 416 17.98 21.54 36.44
N ALA A 417 18.10 21.60 35.11
CA ALA A 417 19.37 21.72 34.40
C ALA A 417 19.94 23.15 34.39
N LEU A 418 19.13 24.18 34.67
CA LEU A 418 19.48 25.59 34.49
C LEU A 418 20.73 25.99 35.27
N VAL A 419 21.63 26.69 34.59
CA VAL A 419 22.90 27.23 35.13
C VAL A 419 23.10 28.71 34.82
N GLY A 420 22.43 29.25 33.80
CA GLY A 420 22.47 30.65 33.41
C GLY A 420 21.07 31.26 33.32
N LEU A 421 20.85 32.39 34.00
CA LEU A 421 19.59 33.14 33.95
C LEU A 421 19.83 34.65 33.81
N ASN A 422 19.32 35.26 32.75
CA ASN A 422 19.33 36.71 32.59
C ASN A 422 17.88 37.22 32.55
N CYS A 423 17.46 38.00 33.55
CA CYS A 423 16.07 38.48 33.66
C CYS A 423 15.92 39.93 34.13
N TYR A 424 16.99 40.73 34.12
CA TYR A 424 16.91 42.17 34.38
C TYR A 424 16.07 42.93 33.32
N TYR A 425 15.68 44.17 33.61
CA TYR A 425 14.71 44.96 32.84
C TYR A 425 13.37 44.23 32.63
N ASN A 426 12.77 43.76 33.72
CA ASN A 426 11.43 43.18 33.76
C ASN A 426 10.57 43.93 34.79
N GLN A 427 9.51 43.31 35.28
CA GLN A 427 8.61 43.88 36.30
C GLN A 427 8.40 42.90 37.47
N ILE A 428 9.42 42.09 37.79
CA ILE A 428 9.40 41.09 38.85
C ILE A 428 9.62 41.79 40.19
N LYS A 429 8.53 42.00 40.93
CA LYS A 429 8.51 42.82 42.14
C LYS A 429 8.21 42.03 43.39
N ASP A 430 8.84 42.46 44.48
CA ASP A 430 8.51 42.08 45.86
C ASP A 430 8.33 40.57 46.04
N ALA A 431 7.13 40.10 46.39
CA ALA A 431 6.84 38.69 46.58
C ALA A 431 7.16 37.80 45.36
N GLN A 432 7.11 38.36 44.14
CA GLN A 432 7.49 37.62 42.92
C GLN A 432 9.01 37.52 42.76
N MET A 433 9.78 38.48 43.29
CA MET A 433 11.23 38.32 43.39
C MET A 433 11.56 37.21 44.40
N THR A 434 10.87 37.17 45.54
CA THR A 434 11.00 36.07 46.51
C THR A 434 10.67 34.72 45.86
N ALA A 435 9.59 34.66 45.08
CA ALA A 435 9.19 33.45 44.36
C ALA A 435 10.24 33.00 43.33
N LEU A 436 10.81 33.94 42.55
CA LEU A 436 11.89 33.65 41.61
C LEU A 436 13.10 33.04 42.33
N ILE A 437 13.59 33.68 43.39
CA ILE A 437 14.74 33.19 44.16
C ILE A 437 14.46 31.81 44.78
N ASN A 438 13.23 31.59 45.27
CA ASN A 438 12.79 30.29 45.79
C ASN A 438 12.68 29.22 44.70
N SER A 439 12.40 29.61 43.45
CA SER A 439 12.34 28.69 42.31
C SER A 439 13.70 28.28 41.77
N LEU A 440 14.78 29.02 42.07
CA LEU A 440 16.14 28.67 41.61
C LEU A 440 16.52 27.22 42.00
N PRO A 441 17.00 26.37 41.07
CA PRO A 441 17.45 25.01 41.37
C PRO A 441 18.65 24.97 42.31
N VAL A 442 18.76 23.95 43.16
CA VAL A 442 19.99 23.69 43.94
C VAL A 442 21.07 23.17 43.00
N ARG A 443 22.27 23.74 43.02
CA ARG A 443 23.39 23.35 42.16
C ARG A 443 24.54 22.72 42.93
N THR A 444 25.28 21.83 42.26
CA THR A 444 26.53 21.25 42.76
C THR A 444 27.77 22.05 42.37
N SER A 445 27.62 22.95 41.40
CA SER A 445 28.63 23.89 40.91
C SER A 445 28.01 25.27 40.80
N ALA A 446 28.83 26.33 40.83
CA ALA A 446 28.32 27.69 40.74
C ALA A 446 27.49 27.91 39.47
N ALA A 447 26.27 28.43 39.63
CA ALA A 447 25.42 28.97 38.58
C ALA A 447 25.35 30.50 38.68
N VAL A 448 24.94 31.14 37.59
CA VAL A 448 24.98 32.60 37.46
C VAL A 448 23.60 33.13 37.07
N ALA A 449 23.13 34.14 37.77
CA ALA A 449 21.95 34.90 37.37
C ALA A 449 22.18 36.42 37.38
N TYR A 450 21.84 37.07 36.27
CA TYR A 450 21.81 38.52 36.13
C TYR A 450 20.37 38.99 36.26
N ILE A 451 20.03 39.48 37.44
CA ILE A 451 18.64 39.73 37.83
C ILE A 451 18.29 41.23 37.87
N LEU A 452 19.30 42.09 37.89
CA LEU A 452 19.17 43.55 37.93
C LEU A 452 20.18 44.23 37.02
N ARG A 453 19.86 45.47 36.63
CA ARG A 453 20.80 46.43 36.09
C ARG A 453 20.73 47.74 36.88
N GLU A 454 21.87 48.40 37.06
CA GLU A 454 21.94 49.72 37.66
C GLU A 454 21.37 50.77 36.68
N ALA A 455 20.04 50.93 36.72
CA ALA A 455 19.33 51.87 35.88
C ALA A 455 17.99 52.30 36.52
N SER A 456 17.59 53.54 36.27
CA SER A 456 16.34 54.11 36.82
C SER A 456 15.07 53.41 36.31
N ASN A 457 15.17 52.65 35.21
CA ASN A 457 14.08 51.93 34.57
C ASN A 457 14.19 50.40 34.67
N GLU A 458 14.98 49.86 35.61
CA GLU A 458 15.19 48.41 35.79
C GLU A 458 13.88 47.62 36.01
N GLY A 459 12.92 48.17 36.74
CA GLY A 459 11.58 47.60 36.92
C GLY A 459 11.47 46.39 37.85
N ASN A 460 12.51 45.56 37.98
CA ASN A 460 12.62 44.50 38.99
C ASN A 460 12.93 45.06 40.39
N THR A 461 12.50 44.37 41.45
CA THR A 461 12.85 44.70 42.84
C THR A 461 14.20 44.10 43.23
N MET A 462 15.04 44.85 43.95
CA MET A 462 16.28 44.34 44.54
C MET A 462 16.00 43.23 45.56
N PRO A 463 16.62 42.04 45.46
CA PRO A 463 16.49 41.02 46.49
C PRO A 463 17.01 41.52 47.84
N SER A 464 16.30 41.18 48.90
CA SER A 464 16.72 41.35 50.29
C SER A 464 17.92 40.47 50.64
N ASP A 465 18.62 40.80 51.73
CA ASP A 465 19.75 40.00 52.24
C ASP A 465 19.39 38.53 52.49
N THR A 466 18.13 38.27 52.88
CA THR A 466 17.63 36.90 53.10
C THR A 466 17.53 36.15 51.78
N GLU A 467 17.03 36.79 50.72
CA GLU A 467 16.94 36.20 49.38
C GLU A 467 18.33 36.01 48.75
N LEU A 468 19.24 36.98 48.90
CA LEU A 468 20.63 36.86 48.46
C LEU A 468 21.33 35.65 49.14
N SER A 469 21.10 35.47 50.44
CA SER A 469 21.61 34.32 51.20
C SER A 469 21.00 33.00 50.75
N ALA A 470 19.69 32.99 50.45
CA ALA A 470 18.99 31.80 49.94
C ALA A 470 19.51 31.37 48.56
N ALA A 471 19.75 32.32 47.65
CA ALA A 471 20.35 32.04 46.35
C ALA A 471 21.78 31.49 46.50
N LYS A 472 22.58 32.08 47.40
CA LYS A 472 23.94 31.61 47.68
C LYS A 472 23.96 30.18 48.22
N ALA A 473 23.04 29.84 49.14
CA ALA A 473 22.87 28.49 49.68
C ALA A 473 22.56 27.44 48.58
N LYS A 474 21.93 27.88 47.48
CA LYS A 474 21.66 27.06 46.29
C LYS A 474 22.79 27.05 45.26
N GLN A 475 23.95 27.63 45.58
CA GLN A 475 25.12 27.81 44.68
C GLN A 475 24.85 28.74 43.48
N TRP A 476 23.96 29.72 43.64
CA TRP A 476 23.75 30.78 42.65
C TRP A 476 24.52 32.05 43.02
N LYS A 477 25.26 32.59 42.06
CA LYS A 477 25.83 33.93 42.09
C LYS A 477 24.86 34.89 41.41
N LEU A 478 24.38 35.87 42.16
CA LEU A 478 23.46 36.89 41.66
C LEU A 478 24.24 38.14 41.32
N TYR A 479 24.05 38.64 40.12
CA TYR A 479 24.74 39.81 39.61
C TYR A 479 23.77 40.95 39.31
N GLN A 480 24.27 42.15 39.54
CA GLN A 480 23.74 43.39 38.98
C GLN A 480 24.68 43.88 37.89
N ALA A 481 24.16 44.05 36.67
CA ALA A 481 24.90 44.66 35.58
C ALA A 481 25.06 46.17 35.83
N THR A 482 26.27 46.71 35.72
CA THR A 482 26.51 48.16 35.88
C THR A 482 26.38 48.90 34.54
N ALA A 483 26.31 50.23 34.60
CA ALA A 483 26.27 51.07 33.41
C ALA A 483 27.57 51.03 32.57
N SER A 484 28.72 50.68 33.18
CA SER A 484 30.03 50.54 32.50
C SER A 484 30.21 49.18 31.81
N GLY A 485 29.28 48.24 32.01
CA GLY A 485 29.43 46.85 31.56
C GLY A 485 30.20 45.96 32.53
N ASP A 486 30.58 46.50 33.70
CA ASP A 486 31.11 45.70 34.80
C ASP A 486 29.95 44.96 35.52
N GLU A 487 30.29 43.91 36.26
CA GLU A 487 29.32 43.05 36.93
C GLU A 487 29.54 43.10 38.44
N ALA A 488 28.55 43.59 39.19
CA ALA A 488 28.59 43.62 40.65
C ALA A 488 27.96 42.34 41.22
N LEU A 489 28.76 41.53 41.90
CA LEU A 489 28.27 40.36 42.62
C LEU A 489 27.47 40.81 43.86
N LEU A 490 26.19 40.47 43.91
CA LEU A 490 25.28 40.87 44.97
C LEU A 490 25.41 40.00 46.22
N ASN A 491 25.82 38.75 46.06
CA ASN A 491 25.96 37.78 47.15
C ASN A 491 27.38 37.17 47.22
N PRO A 492 28.41 38.00 47.54
CA PRO A 492 29.81 37.57 47.62
C PRO A 492 30.04 36.46 48.64
#